data_AF-A0A8C4MS54-F1
#
_entry.id   AF-A0A8C4MS54-F1
#
_cell.length_a   1.000
_cell.length_b   1.000
_cell.length_c   1.000
_cell.angle_alpha   90.00
_cell.angle_beta   90.00
_cell.angle_gamma   90.00
#
_symmetry.space_group_name_H-M   'P 1'
#
loop_
_entity.id
_entity.type
_entity.pdbx_description
1 polymer ?
#
loop_
_entity_poly.entity_id
_entity_poly.type
_entity_poly.pdbx_seq_one_letter_code
_entity_poly.pdbx_strand_id
1 'polypeptide(L)'
;MKLYVFLVNTGTTLTFDTELTVQTVADLKHAIHTKYKIAIQHQVLVVNGGECMAADRRVCTYSAGTDTNPIFLFNKEMILCDRPPAIPKTTFSTENEMEIKVEESLMMPAVFHTVASRTQLAVEMYEVAKKLCSFCEGLVHDEHLQHQGWAAIMANLEDCSNSYQKLLFKFESIYSNYLQSIEDIKLKLTHLGTAVSVMAKIPLLECLTRHSYRECLGRLDSLPEHEGSEKAEIKTSTELVLSPDMPRTTSKSLLTSFHKSVEHVAPDTTDAESGKEIRESCQSTVQQDETSVDAKDGDLPFFNVSLLDWINVQDRPNDVESLVRKCFDSMSRLDPRIIRPFIAECRQTIAKLDNQNMKAIKGLEDRLYALDQMIASCGRLVNEQKELAQGFLANQMRAENLKDASVLPDLCLSHANQLMIMLQNHRKLYKCSII
;
A
#
# COMPACT_ATOMS: atom_id res chain seq x y z
N MET A 1 6.06 22.88 -21.00
CA MET A 1 6.19 21.43 -20.66
C MET A 1 4.77 20.90 -20.39
N LYS A 2 4.59 19.59 -20.17
CA LYS A 2 3.31 18.99 -19.79
C LYS A 2 3.53 17.93 -18.70
N LEU A 3 2.49 17.62 -17.93
CA LEU A 3 2.39 16.48 -17.04
C LEU A 3 1.59 15.37 -17.74
N TYR A 4 2.11 14.15 -17.73
CA TYR A 4 1.56 12.98 -18.41
C TYR A 4 1.01 11.96 -17.40
N VAL A 5 -0.24 11.55 -17.60
CA VAL A 5 -0.92 10.51 -16.79
C VAL A 5 -1.50 9.49 -17.75
N PHE A 6 -1.13 8.22 -17.62
CA PHE A 6 -1.50 7.17 -18.55
C PHE A 6 -2.65 6.33 -18.01
N LEU A 7 -3.82 6.36 -18.67
CA LEU A 7 -4.98 5.54 -18.32
C LEU A 7 -4.79 4.12 -18.87
N VAL A 8 -4.30 3.22 -18.02
CA VAL A 8 -3.93 1.84 -18.39
C VAL A 8 -5.14 1.06 -18.92
N ASN A 9 -6.36 1.36 -18.44
CA ASN A 9 -7.59 0.68 -18.84
C ASN A 9 -7.97 0.81 -20.33
N THR A 10 -7.42 1.80 -21.05
CA THR A 10 -7.78 2.11 -22.45
C THR A 10 -6.57 2.50 -23.29
N GLY A 11 -5.34 2.25 -22.80
CA GLY A 11 -4.11 2.66 -23.47
C GLY A 11 -4.03 4.17 -23.77
N THR A 12 -4.57 5.04 -22.91
CA THR A 12 -4.79 6.46 -23.27
C THR A 12 -3.92 7.42 -22.47
N THR A 13 -3.04 8.13 -23.16
CA THR A 13 -2.23 9.22 -22.58
C THR A 13 -3.09 10.47 -22.30
N LEU A 14 -3.32 10.77 -21.02
CA LEU A 14 -3.95 12.01 -20.54
C LEU A 14 -2.87 13.08 -20.31
N THR A 15 -3.14 14.33 -20.67
CA THR A 15 -2.18 15.44 -20.49
C THR A 15 -2.74 16.59 -19.66
N PHE A 16 -1.87 17.14 -18.82
CA PHE A 16 -2.14 18.20 -17.86
C PHE A 16 -1.04 19.26 -17.89
N ASP A 17 -1.33 20.44 -17.36
CA ASP A 17 -0.37 21.53 -17.28
C ASP A 17 0.69 21.27 -16.19
N THR A 18 1.93 21.69 -16.45
CA THR A 18 3.07 21.39 -15.55
C THR A 18 2.92 21.98 -14.15
N GLU A 19 2.06 23.00 -13.96
CA GLU A 19 1.76 23.56 -12.64
C GLU A 19 1.20 22.51 -11.66
N LEU A 20 0.49 21.48 -12.14
CA LEU A 20 0.02 20.37 -11.30
C LEU A 20 1.16 19.50 -10.73
N THR A 21 2.40 19.63 -11.20
CA THR A 21 3.55 18.91 -10.61
C THR A 21 3.89 19.40 -9.20
N VAL A 22 3.71 20.69 -8.91
CA VAL A 22 4.00 21.25 -7.57
C VAL A 22 2.80 21.20 -6.61
N GLN A 23 1.62 20.82 -7.11
CA GLN A 23 0.41 20.61 -6.30
C GLN A 23 0.38 19.20 -5.68
N THR A 24 -0.61 18.95 -4.83
CA THR A 24 -0.76 17.63 -4.19
C THR A 24 -1.32 16.59 -5.16
N VAL A 25 -1.13 15.31 -4.82
CA VAL A 25 -1.80 14.20 -5.51
C VAL A 25 -3.32 14.30 -5.38
N ALA A 26 -3.86 14.85 -4.28
CA ALA A 26 -5.28 15.15 -4.16
C ALA A 26 -5.74 16.17 -5.23
N ASP A 27 -4.98 17.22 -5.50
CA ASP A 27 -5.29 18.21 -6.53
C ASP A 27 -5.25 17.58 -7.94
N LEU A 28 -4.26 16.72 -8.21
CA LEU A 28 -4.21 15.93 -9.44
C LEU A 28 -5.44 15.05 -9.61
N LYS A 29 -5.93 14.40 -8.54
CA LYS A 29 -7.16 13.59 -8.60
C LYS A 29 -8.41 14.43 -8.87
N HIS A 30 -8.49 15.66 -8.33
CA HIS A 30 -9.55 16.62 -8.66
C HIS A 30 -9.45 17.10 -10.11
N ALA A 31 -8.24 17.33 -10.65
CA ALA A 31 -8.04 17.69 -12.05
C ALA A 31 -8.46 16.56 -13.00
N ILE A 32 -8.08 15.31 -12.71
CA ILE A 32 -8.53 14.10 -13.45
C ILE A 32 -10.05 13.98 -13.40
N HIS A 33 -10.67 14.15 -12.23
CA HIS A 33 -12.13 14.09 -12.09
C HIS A 33 -12.83 15.21 -12.88
N THR A 34 -12.32 16.44 -12.79
CA THR A 34 -12.93 17.61 -13.47
C THR A 34 -12.87 17.46 -14.98
N LYS A 35 -11.73 17.03 -15.53
CA LYS A 35 -11.46 16.97 -16.97
C LYS A 35 -11.96 15.68 -17.64
N TYR A 36 -11.81 14.53 -16.98
CA TYR A 36 -12.09 13.20 -17.55
C TYR A 36 -13.21 12.43 -16.83
N LYS A 37 -13.89 13.04 -15.86
CA LYS A 37 -15.08 12.53 -15.13
C LYS A 37 -14.91 11.25 -14.31
N ILE A 38 -13.71 10.67 -14.24
CA ILE A 38 -13.39 9.54 -13.37
C ILE A 38 -13.52 9.96 -11.90
N ALA A 39 -14.40 9.32 -11.12
CA ALA A 39 -14.62 9.67 -9.71
C ALA A 39 -13.36 9.40 -8.85
N ILE A 40 -13.04 10.29 -7.91
CA ILE A 40 -11.78 10.26 -7.11
C ILE A 40 -11.59 8.91 -6.39
N GLN A 41 -12.67 8.31 -5.89
CA GLN A 41 -12.66 6.99 -5.22
C GLN A 41 -12.30 5.82 -6.16
N HIS A 42 -12.53 5.98 -7.47
CA HIS A 42 -12.22 5.01 -8.52
C HIS A 42 -10.79 5.20 -9.08
N GLN A 43 -10.13 6.33 -8.81
CA GLN A 43 -8.76 6.60 -9.28
C GLN A 43 -7.69 5.97 -8.38
N VAL A 44 -7.02 4.92 -8.87
CA VAL A 44 -5.75 4.45 -8.32
C VAL A 44 -4.62 5.07 -9.13
N LEU A 45 -3.69 5.77 -8.46
CA LEU A 45 -2.52 6.37 -9.07
C LEU A 45 -1.27 5.64 -8.56
N VAL A 46 -0.47 5.12 -9.48
CA VAL A 46 0.73 4.31 -9.23
C VAL A 46 1.85 4.85 -10.12
N VAL A 47 3.08 4.85 -9.63
CA VAL A 47 4.26 5.18 -10.45
C VAL A 47 5.07 3.94 -10.79
N ASN A 48 6.00 4.05 -11.73
CA ASN A 48 6.91 2.97 -12.09
C ASN A 48 7.65 2.45 -10.84
N GLY A 49 7.81 1.13 -10.75
CA GLY A 49 8.23 0.43 -9.51
C GLY A 49 7.11 0.11 -8.52
N GLY A 50 5.87 0.60 -8.72
CA GLY A 50 4.70 0.17 -7.97
C GLY A 50 4.35 0.97 -6.71
N GLU A 51 4.97 2.15 -6.46
CA GLU A 51 4.54 3.00 -5.35
C GLU A 51 3.17 3.65 -5.65
N CYS A 52 2.19 3.42 -4.76
CA CYS A 52 0.90 4.10 -4.79
C CYS A 52 1.06 5.57 -4.33
N MET A 53 0.52 6.51 -5.10
CA MET A 53 0.65 7.94 -4.80
C MET A 53 -0.21 8.37 -3.60
N ALA A 54 0.42 8.89 -2.55
CA ALA A 54 -0.23 9.38 -1.33
C ALA A 54 -0.83 10.77 -1.55
N ALA A 55 -2.08 10.96 -1.14
CA ALA A 55 -2.91 12.13 -1.50
C ALA A 55 -2.35 13.49 -1.00
N ASP A 56 -1.66 13.46 0.14
CA ASP A 56 -1.06 14.60 0.84
C ASP A 56 0.31 15.03 0.27
N ARG A 57 1.00 14.13 -0.45
CA ARG A 57 2.30 14.43 -1.07
C ARG A 57 2.12 15.25 -2.36
N ARG A 58 3.17 16.00 -2.72
CA ARG A 58 3.23 16.70 -4.02
C ARG A 58 3.50 15.71 -5.15
N VAL A 59 2.95 15.96 -6.33
CA VAL A 59 3.19 15.13 -7.51
C VAL A 59 4.69 15.03 -7.82
N CYS A 60 5.45 16.13 -7.70
CA CYS A 60 6.89 16.18 -7.95
C CYS A 60 7.78 15.48 -6.89
N THR A 61 7.24 14.89 -5.81
CA THR A 61 8.05 13.98 -4.97
C THR A 61 8.21 12.60 -5.59
N TYR A 62 7.43 12.31 -6.64
CA TYR A 62 7.52 11.11 -7.44
C TYR A 62 8.28 11.42 -8.74
N SER A 63 9.26 10.59 -9.07
CA SER A 63 10.09 10.74 -10.28
C SER A 63 9.37 10.26 -11.55
N ALA A 64 8.14 10.74 -11.78
CA ALA A 64 7.24 10.32 -12.85
C ALA A 64 6.43 11.51 -13.41
N GLY A 65 5.71 11.27 -14.51
CA GLY A 65 4.87 12.26 -15.18
C GLY A 65 5.41 12.76 -16.52
N THR A 66 6.39 12.08 -17.13
CA THR A 66 6.88 12.34 -18.49
C THR A 66 6.16 11.47 -19.54
N ASP A 67 6.40 11.75 -20.82
CA ASP A 67 5.99 10.94 -21.97
C ASP A 67 6.49 9.48 -21.93
N THR A 68 7.68 9.29 -21.37
CA THR A 68 8.47 8.06 -21.29
C THR A 68 8.34 7.35 -19.94
N ASN A 69 7.89 8.06 -18.90
CA ASN A 69 7.65 7.54 -17.56
C ASN A 69 6.46 8.29 -16.92
N PRO A 70 5.22 8.01 -17.39
CA PRO A 70 4.03 8.71 -16.92
C PRO A 70 3.60 8.25 -15.52
N ILE A 71 2.63 8.95 -14.94
CA ILE A 71 1.89 8.43 -13.78
C ILE A 71 0.84 7.45 -14.30
N PHE A 72 0.82 6.21 -13.81
CA PHE A 72 -0.18 5.22 -14.21
C PHE A 72 -1.48 5.42 -13.44
N LEU A 73 -2.58 5.55 -14.17
CA LEU A 73 -3.94 5.66 -13.65
C LEU A 73 -4.74 4.41 -13.99
N PHE A 74 -5.32 3.80 -12.95
CA PHE A 74 -6.33 2.75 -13.09
C PHE A 74 -7.68 3.28 -12.60
N ASN A 75 -8.72 3.09 -13.42
CA ASN A 75 -10.10 3.34 -13.07
C ASN A 75 -10.77 2.05 -12.58
N LYS A 76 -11.01 1.93 -11.26
CA LYS A 76 -11.68 0.77 -10.65
C LYS A 76 -13.03 0.47 -11.27
N GLU A 77 -13.78 1.49 -11.70
CA GLU A 77 -15.11 1.35 -12.30
C GLU A 77 -15.08 0.55 -13.60
N MET A 78 -13.99 0.66 -14.37
CA MET A 78 -13.79 -0.09 -15.60
C MET A 78 -13.26 -1.51 -15.34
N ILE A 79 -12.54 -1.73 -14.24
CA ILE A 79 -12.04 -3.05 -13.82
C ILE A 79 -13.19 -3.89 -13.25
N LEU A 80 -14.15 -3.26 -12.58
CA LEU A 80 -15.32 -3.88 -11.97
C LEU A 80 -16.54 -3.94 -12.90
N CYS A 81 -16.38 -3.61 -14.19
CA CYS A 81 -17.45 -3.68 -15.19
C CYS A 81 -17.37 -5.01 -15.95
N ASP A 82 -18.47 -5.75 -16.04
CA ASP A 82 -18.56 -7.00 -16.83
C ASP A 82 -18.45 -6.79 -18.36
N ARG A 83 -18.24 -5.55 -18.82
CA ARG A 83 -18.06 -5.20 -20.23
C ARG A 83 -16.59 -4.91 -20.50
N PRO A 84 -15.99 -5.52 -21.54
CA PRO A 84 -14.61 -5.20 -21.92
C PRO A 84 -14.47 -3.71 -22.28
N PRO A 85 -13.31 -3.07 -22.00
CA PRO A 85 -13.06 -1.69 -22.39
C PRO A 85 -13.26 -1.48 -23.90
N ALA A 86 -13.99 -0.43 -24.26
CA ALA A 86 -14.17 -0.05 -25.66
C ALA A 86 -12.91 0.67 -26.16
N ILE A 87 -12.00 -0.09 -26.79
CA ILE A 87 -10.82 0.47 -27.46
C ILE A 87 -11.30 1.39 -28.61
N PRO A 88 -10.87 2.66 -28.68
CA PRO A 88 -11.20 3.54 -29.80
C PRO A 88 -10.65 2.98 -31.11
N LYS A 89 -11.49 2.88 -32.15
CA LYS A 89 -11.01 2.48 -33.49
C LYS A 89 -10.23 3.62 -34.13
N THR A 90 -8.90 3.59 -33.98
CA THR A 90 -7.97 4.56 -34.56
C THR A 90 -7.69 4.25 -36.03
N THR A 91 -8.65 4.50 -36.92
CA THR A 91 -8.49 4.26 -38.36
C THR A 91 -7.77 5.41 -39.06
N PHE A 92 -6.61 5.16 -39.66
CA PHE A 92 -5.97 6.09 -40.59
C PHE A 92 -6.75 6.10 -41.91
N SER A 93 -7.32 7.23 -42.35
CA SER A 93 -8.37 7.21 -43.39
C SER A 93 -7.89 7.25 -44.86
N THR A 94 -6.58 7.17 -45.13
CA THR A 94 -5.98 7.68 -46.39
C THR A 94 -5.63 6.61 -47.44
N GLU A 95 -5.90 5.32 -47.21
CA GLU A 95 -5.53 4.21 -48.12
C GLU A 95 -6.03 4.42 -49.56
N ASN A 96 -7.33 4.68 -49.70
CA ASN A 96 -8.01 4.67 -51.00
C ASN A 96 -7.69 5.90 -51.87
N GLU A 97 -7.12 6.96 -51.31
CA GLU A 97 -6.77 8.18 -52.05
C GLU A 97 -5.47 8.02 -52.86
N MET A 98 -4.46 7.34 -52.29
CA MET A 98 -3.15 7.19 -52.92
C MET A 98 -3.16 6.19 -54.09
N GLU A 99 -4.01 5.17 -54.02
CA GLU A 99 -4.18 4.19 -55.10
C GLU A 99 -4.70 4.85 -56.38
N ILE A 100 -5.81 5.58 -56.26
CA ILE A 100 -6.46 6.30 -57.37
C ILE A 100 -5.49 7.32 -57.99
N LYS A 101 -4.79 8.12 -57.17
CA LYS A 101 -3.80 9.10 -57.65
C LYS A 101 -2.67 8.46 -58.47
N VAL A 102 -2.23 7.25 -58.12
CA VAL A 102 -1.22 6.53 -58.90
C VAL A 102 -1.82 6.03 -60.22
N GLU A 103 -3.02 5.44 -60.22
CA GLU A 103 -3.68 4.96 -61.44
C GLU A 103 -3.99 6.08 -62.45
N GLU A 104 -4.55 7.22 -62.00
CA GLU A 104 -4.75 8.41 -62.83
C GLU A 104 -3.42 8.92 -63.39
N SER A 105 -2.38 8.95 -62.54
CA SER A 105 -1.05 9.40 -62.92
C SER A 105 -0.40 8.53 -63.99
N LEU A 106 -0.64 7.21 -64.01
CA LEU A 106 -0.13 6.30 -65.04
C LEU A 106 -0.68 6.63 -66.44
N MET A 107 -1.92 7.14 -66.53
CA MET A 107 -2.59 7.48 -67.80
C MET A 107 -2.10 8.79 -68.44
N MET A 108 -1.29 9.59 -67.73
CA MET A 108 -0.79 10.87 -68.24
C MET A 108 0.26 10.72 -69.38
N PRO A 109 0.23 11.59 -70.41
CA PRO A 109 1.18 11.57 -71.53
C PRO A 109 2.60 11.98 -71.11
N ALA A 110 3.60 11.64 -71.93
CA ALA A 110 5.01 11.95 -71.66
C ALA A 110 5.37 13.44 -71.92
N VAL A 111 5.04 14.32 -70.98
CA VAL A 111 5.32 15.77 -71.02
C VAL A 111 5.92 16.27 -69.70
N PHE A 112 6.59 17.42 -69.70
CA PHE A 112 7.19 18.01 -68.48
C PHE A 112 6.20 18.17 -67.31
N HIS A 113 4.94 18.52 -67.60
CA HIS A 113 3.88 18.58 -66.59
C HIS A 113 3.67 17.23 -65.86
N THR A 114 3.73 16.12 -66.58
CA THR A 114 3.61 14.77 -66.03
C THR A 114 4.80 14.43 -65.14
N VAL A 115 6.03 14.83 -65.52
CA VAL A 115 7.23 14.65 -64.68
C VAL A 115 7.08 15.41 -63.34
N ALA A 116 6.62 16.66 -63.39
CA ALA A 116 6.38 17.47 -62.19
C ALA A 116 5.24 16.92 -61.32
N SER A 117 4.11 16.53 -61.94
CA SER A 117 2.97 15.93 -61.24
C SER A 117 3.32 14.59 -60.57
N ARG A 118 4.08 13.73 -61.25
CA ARG A 118 4.59 12.45 -60.69
C ARG A 118 5.55 12.68 -59.53
N THR A 119 6.38 13.72 -59.60
CA THR A 119 7.26 14.13 -58.51
C THR A 119 6.48 14.64 -57.30
N GLN A 120 5.45 15.47 -57.52
CA GLN A 120 4.60 15.96 -56.45
C GLN A 120 3.83 14.83 -55.75
N LEU A 121 3.36 13.82 -56.50
CA LEU A 121 2.74 12.61 -55.95
C LEU A 121 3.73 11.79 -55.12
N ALA A 122 4.96 11.57 -55.62
CA ALA A 122 6.00 10.85 -54.88
C ALA A 122 6.34 11.53 -53.54
N VAL A 123 6.44 12.86 -53.52
CA VAL A 123 6.63 13.65 -52.28
C VAL A 123 5.41 13.53 -51.35
N GLU A 124 4.19 13.54 -51.87
CA GLU A 124 2.97 13.35 -51.06
C GLU A 124 2.93 11.95 -50.42
N MET A 125 3.26 10.89 -51.19
CA MET A 125 3.35 9.51 -50.71
C MET A 125 4.40 9.35 -49.60
N TYR A 126 5.53 10.04 -49.69
CA TYR A 126 6.54 10.05 -48.63
C TYR A 126 6.06 10.75 -47.35
N GLU A 127 5.37 11.89 -47.46
CA GLU A 127 4.81 12.57 -46.29
C GLU A 127 3.65 11.80 -45.63
N VAL A 128 2.85 11.06 -46.40
CA VAL A 128 1.86 10.12 -45.85
C VAL A 128 2.55 8.90 -45.21
N ALA A 129 3.64 8.38 -45.80
CA ALA A 129 4.42 7.29 -45.21
C ALA A 129 5.00 7.66 -43.83
N LYS A 130 5.55 8.88 -43.67
CA LYS A 130 6.01 9.40 -42.37
C LYS A 130 4.88 9.46 -41.33
N LYS A 131 3.70 9.96 -41.73
CA LYS A 131 2.52 10.05 -40.85
C LYS A 131 2.02 8.68 -40.41
N LEU A 132 1.99 7.69 -41.31
CA LEU A 132 1.67 6.30 -40.99
C LEU A 132 2.67 5.70 -40.00
N CYS A 133 3.97 5.85 -40.24
CA CYS A 133 5.01 5.30 -39.36
C CYS A 133 4.93 5.91 -37.94
N SER A 134 4.85 7.24 -37.85
CA SER A 134 4.71 7.94 -36.55
C SER A 134 3.41 7.62 -35.82
N PHE A 135 2.33 7.31 -36.55
CA PHE A 135 1.08 6.82 -35.97
C PHE A 135 1.24 5.40 -35.39
N CYS A 136 1.86 4.47 -36.14
CA CYS A 136 2.15 3.12 -35.64
C CYS A 136 3.12 3.15 -34.44
N GLU A 137 4.16 3.98 -34.49
CA GLU A 137 5.08 4.21 -33.37
C GLU A 137 4.34 4.65 -32.11
N GLY A 138 3.34 5.54 -32.23
CA GLY A 138 2.47 5.95 -31.13
C GLY A 138 1.65 4.79 -30.54
N LEU A 139 1.02 3.97 -31.37
CA LEU A 139 0.26 2.79 -30.90
C LEU A 139 1.15 1.78 -30.15
N VAL A 140 2.35 1.50 -30.68
CA VAL A 140 3.30 0.57 -30.05
C VAL A 140 3.91 1.16 -28.77
N HIS A 141 4.06 2.48 -28.67
CA HIS A 141 4.42 3.17 -27.43
C HIS A 141 3.31 3.08 -26.37
N ASP A 142 2.05 3.30 -26.74
CA ASP A 142 0.91 3.18 -25.81
C ASP A 142 0.70 1.71 -25.35
N GLU A 143 0.96 0.69 -26.18
CA GLU A 143 1.03 -0.73 -25.74
C GLU A 143 2.19 -0.97 -24.75
N HIS A 144 3.37 -0.39 -25.00
CA HIS A 144 4.49 -0.46 -24.04
C HIS A 144 4.19 0.25 -22.72
N LEU A 145 3.45 1.36 -22.72
CA LEU A 145 3.00 2.04 -21.51
C LEU A 145 1.92 1.24 -20.76
N GLN A 146 1.04 0.52 -21.46
CA GLN A 146 0.12 -0.44 -20.83
C GLN A 146 0.90 -1.57 -20.13
N HIS A 147 1.92 -2.13 -20.79
CA HIS A 147 2.76 -3.17 -20.19
C HIS A 147 3.53 -2.66 -18.97
N GLN A 148 4.12 -1.46 -19.02
CA GLN A 148 4.78 -0.84 -17.86
C GLN A 148 3.81 -0.55 -16.71
N GLY A 149 2.60 -0.08 -17.01
CA GLY A 149 1.55 0.11 -16.00
C GLY A 149 1.14 -1.20 -15.34
N TRP A 150 0.97 -2.27 -16.13
CA TRP A 150 0.72 -3.62 -15.63
C TRP A 150 1.87 -4.12 -14.75
N ALA A 151 3.13 -3.96 -15.17
CA ALA A 151 4.30 -4.32 -14.37
C ALA A 151 4.35 -3.54 -13.03
N ALA A 152 3.97 -2.26 -13.03
CA ALA A 152 3.92 -1.45 -11.81
C ALA A 152 2.84 -1.93 -10.80
N ILE A 153 1.64 -2.29 -11.26
CA ILE A 153 0.61 -2.86 -10.36
C ILE A 153 0.96 -4.29 -9.92
N MET A 154 1.69 -5.06 -10.75
CA MET A 154 2.23 -6.36 -10.34
C MET A 154 3.31 -6.24 -9.26
N ALA A 155 4.22 -5.26 -9.37
CA ALA A 155 5.19 -4.95 -8.31
C ALA A 155 4.50 -4.55 -7.01
N ASN A 156 3.46 -3.69 -7.09
CA ASN A 156 2.65 -3.30 -5.93
C ASN A 156 1.98 -4.52 -5.25
N LEU A 157 1.41 -5.44 -6.04
CA LEU A 157 0.78 -6.67 -5.55
C LEU A 157 1.79 -7.57 -4.82
N GLU A 158 3.00 -7.69 -5.36
CA GLU A 158 4.07 -8.49 -4.79
C GLU A 158 4.57 -7.88 -3.46
N ASP A 159 4.79 -6.56 -3.38
CA ASP A 159 5.16 -5.86 -2.14
C ASP A 159 4.07 -5.94 -1.06
N CYS A 160 2.80 -5.79 -1.44
CA CYS A 160 1.67 -5.98 -0.53
C CYS A 160 1.58 -7.44 -0.02
N SER A 161 1.75 -8.43 -0.91
CA SER A 161 1.78 -9.85 -0.55
C SER A 161 2.91 -10.17 0.43
N ASN A 162 4.13 -9.74 0.13
CA ASN A 162 5.30 -9.92 0.99
C ASN A 162 5.15 -9.22 2.35
N SER A 163 4.54 -8.04 2.38
CA SER A 163 4.26 -7.31 3.62
C SER A 163 3.20 -8.02 4.48
N TYR A 164 2.14 -8.53 3.84
CA TYR A 164 1.08 -9.30 4.50
C TYR A 164 1.60 -10.63 5.06
N GLN A 165 2.42 -11.37 4.31
CA GLN A 165 3.03 -12.61 4.76
C GLN A 165 3.95 -12.40 5.98
N LYS A 166 4.76 -11.34 5.99
CA LYS A 166 5.61 -10.96 7.13
C LYS A 166 4.77 -10.61 8.37
N LEU A 167 3.65 -9.91 8.19
CA LEU A 167 2.72 -9.59 9.27
C LEU A 167 2.02 -10.84 9.83
N LEU A 168 1.54 -11.73 8.97
CA LEU A 168 0.91 -12.99 9.35
C LEU A 168 1.88 -13.89 10.11
N PHE A 169 3.10 -14.10 9.61
CA PHE A 169 4.13 -14.88 10.29
C PHE A 169 4.44 -14.34 11.70
N LYS A 170 4.55 -13.01 11.84
CA LYS A 170 4.74 -12.36 13.15
C LYS A 170 3.55 -12.59 14.09
N PHE A 171 2.31 -12.51 13.58
CA PHE A 171 1.10 -12.79 14.35
C PHE A 171 1.03 -14.25 14.79
N GLU A 172 1.26 -15.20 13.88
CA GLU A 172 1.28 -16.64 14.16
C GLU A 172 2.34 -17.02 15.21
N SER A 173 3.53 -16.43 15.13
CA SER A 173 4.59 -16.63 16.12
C SER A 173 4.20 -16.13 17.52
N ILE A 174 3.68 -14.90 17.61
CA ILE A 174 3.23 -14.31 18.89
C ILE A 174 2.05 -15.12 19.47
N TYR A 175 1.10 -15.50 18.63
CA TYR A 175 -0.07 -16.29 19.03
C TYR A 175 0.32 -17.72 19.47
N SER A 176 1.31 -18.34 18.84
CA SER A 176 1.85 -19.64 19.26
C SER A 176 2.49 -19.57 20.66
N ASN A 177 3.23 -18.49 20.95
CA ASN A 177 3.82 -18.25 22.28
C ASN A 177 2.73 -17.96 23.34
N TYR A 178 1.64 -17.30 22.96
CA TYR A 178 0.46 -17.13 23.81
C TYR A 178 -0.21 -18.48 24.11
N LEU A 179 -0.40 -19.35 23.13
CA LEU A 179 -0.98 -20.69 23.34
C LEU A 179 -0.11 -21.59 24.23
N GLN A 180 1.20 -21.38 24.28
CA GLN A 180 2.10 -22.08 25.22
C GLN A 180 2.00 -21.54 26.66
N SER A 181 1.54 -20.30 26.85
CA SER A 181 1.47 -19.63 28.16
C SER A 181 0.05 -19.46 28.72
N ILE A 182 -0.99 -19.75 27.94
CA ILE A 182 -2.40 -19.55 28.34
C ILE A 182 -2.80 -20.29 29.62
N GLU A 183 -2.32 -21.52 29.85
CA GLU A 183 -2.65 -22.27 31.09
C GLU A 183 -1.89 -21.73 32.33
N ASP A 184 -0.67 -21.23 32.16
CA ASP A 184 0.07 -20.51 33.21
C ASP A 184 -0.58 -19.16 33.53
N ILE A 185 -1.09 -18.44 32.52
CA ILE A 185 -1.86 -17.20 32.71
C ILE A 185 -3.16 -17.48 33.47
N LYS A 186 -3.90 -18.53 33.10
CA LYS A 186 -5.09 -18.98 33.84
C LYS A 186 -4.77 -19.32 35.30
N LEU A 187 -3.71 -20.11 35.54
CA LEU A 187 -3.28 -20.48 36.89
C LEU A 187 -2.94 -19.25 37.75
N LYS A 188 -2.23 -18.28 37.18
CA LYS A 188 -1.91 -16.99 37.83
C LYS A 188 -3.16 -16.17 38.15
N LEU A 189 -4.16 -16.15 37.27
CA LEU A 189 -5.45 -15.48 37.52
C LEU A 189 -6.25 -16.19 38.62
N THR A 190 -6.24 -17.53 38.68
CA THR A 190 -6.84 -18.30 39.78
C THR A 190 -6.17 -18.00 41.12
N HIS A 191 -4.82 -17.99 41.16
CA HIS A 191 -4.07 -17.61 42.35
C HIS A 191 -4.35 -16.16 42.79
N LEU A 192 -4.50 -15.23 41.84
CA LEU A 192 -4.89 -13.85 42.12
C LEU A 192 -6.30 -13.78 42.73
N GLY A 193 -7.27 -14.55 42.23
CA GLY A 193 -8.62 -14.65 42.82
C GLY A 193 -8.60 -15.14 44.28
N THR A 194 -7.76 -16.13 44.59
CA THR A 194 -7.53 -16.58 45.98
C THR A 194 -6.90 -15.47 46.82
N ALA A 195 -5.89 -14.76 46.31
CA ALA A 195 -5.24 -13.66 47.02
C ALA A 195 -6.22 -12.49 47.29
N VAL A 196 -7.04 -12.11 46.32
CA VAL A 196 -8.12 -11.11 46.47
C VAL A 196 -9.09 -11.54 47.57
N SER A 197 -9.49 -12.81 47.59
CA SER A 197 -10.39 -13.39 48.61
C SER A 197 -9.80 -13.41 50.03
N VAL A 198 -8.47 -13.33 50.15
CA VAL A 198 -7.76 -13.17 51.43
C VAL A 198 -7.61 -11.68 51.79
N MET A 199 -7.19 -10.83 50.85
CA MET A 199 -7.02 -9.39 51.08
C MET A 199 -8.32 -8.67 51.45
N ALA A 200 -9.47 -9.13 50.94
CA ALA A 200 -10.79 -8.66 51.35
C ALA A 200 -11.14 -8.95 52.83
N LYS A 201 -10.48 -9.95 53.44
CA LYS A 201 -10.69 -10.38 54.84
C LYS A 201 -9.65 -9.83 55.81
N ILE A 202 -8.59 -9.20 55.30
CA ILE A 202 -7.58 -8.53 56.13
C ILE A 202 -8.07 -7.10 56.38
N PRO A 203 -8.46 -6.74 57.62
CA PRO A 203 -8.72 -5.35 57.96
C PRO A 203 -7.41 -4.57 57.86
N LEU A 204 -7.45 -3.38 57.26
CA LEU A 204 -6.27 -2.52 57.21
C LEU A 204 -6.03 -1.95 58.61
N LEU A 205 -4.84 -2.18 59.18
CA LEU A 205 -4.46 -1.50 60.41
C LEU A 205 -4.34 0.00 60.15
N GLU A 206 -5.13 0.80 60.87
CA GLU A 206 -5.24 2.25 60.68
C GLU A 206 -3.88 2.96 60.70
N CYS A 207 -2.97 2.53 61.59
CA CYS A 207 -1.60 3.03 61.71
C CYS A 207 -0.73 2.88 60.44
N LEU A 208 -1.12 2.04 59.49
CA LEU A 208 -0.46 1.87 58.19
C LEU A 208 -1.00 2.81 57.11
N THR A 209 -2.02 3.62 57.41
CA THR A 209 -2.60 4.58 56.46
C THR A 209 -1.72 5.83 56.27
N ARG A 210 -1.88 6.50 55.11
CA ARG A 210 -1.31 7.84 54.90
C ARG A 210 -1.85 8.90 55.88
N HIS A 211 -3.02 8.66 56.50
CA HIS A 211 -3.55 9.57 57.52
C HIS A 211 -2.73 9.44 58.81
N SER A 212 -2.67 8.24 59.38
CA SER A 212 -1.98 7.99 60.63
C SER A 212 -0.47 8.17 60.54
N TYR A 213 0.16 7.97 59.39
CA TYR A 213 1.57 8.37 59.19
C TYR A 213 1.77 9.88 59.36
N ARG A 214 0.90 10.71 58.77
CA ARG A 214 0.91 12.17 58.95
C ARG A 214 0.55 12.57 60.39
N GLU A 215 -0.32 11.81 61.04
CA GLU A 215 -0.78 12.07 62.41
C GLU A 215 0.29 11.72 63.45
N CYS A 216 1.04 10.64 63.26
CA CYS A 216 2.21 10.28 64.06
C CYS A 216 3.34 11.30 63.91
N LEU A 217 3.56 11.85 62.71
CA LEU A 217 4.47 12.98 62.52
C LEU A 217 3.98 14.23 63.27
N GLY A 218 2.72 14.61 63.11
CA GLY A 218 2.15 15.79 63.76
C GLY A 218 2.12 15.72 65.30
N ARG A 219 2.09 14.52 65.90
CA ARG A 219 2.27 14.35 67.36
C ARG A 219 3.71 14.52 67.82
N LEU A 220 4.70 14.29 66.96
CA LEU A 220 6.12 14.40 67.32
C LEU A 220 6.56 15.87 67.46
N ASP A 221 5.96 16.77 66.68
CA ASP A 221 6.19 18.22 66.74
C ASP A 221 5.43 18.92 67.89
N SER A 222 4.61 18.19 68.67
CA SER A 222 3.67 18.75 69.66
C SER A 222 4.12 18.67 71.13
N LEU A 223 5.43 18.73 71.39
CA LEU A 223 5.98 18.92 72.74
C LEU A 223 6.05 20.42 73.09
N PRO A 224 5.67 20.86 74.31
CA PRO A 224 5.67 22.30 74.63
C PRO A 224 7.08 22.87 74.75
N GLU A 225 7.41 23.84 73.91
CA GLU A 225 8.57 24.71 74.12
C GLU A 225 8.35 25.62 75.34
N HIS A 226 9.41 25.90 76.10
CA HIS A 226 9.43 27.08 76.97
C HIS A 226 10.82 27.76 77.01
N GLU A 227 11.03 28.61 76.01
CA GLU A 227 11.96 29.76 75.95
C GLU A 227 13.49 29.51 76.02
N GLY A 228 14.24 30.12 75.09
CA GLY A 228 15.68 29.89 74.95
C GLY A 228 16.53 30.88 74.12
N SER A 229 16.02 32.08 73.78
CA SER A 229 16.81 33.23 73.27
C SER A 229 17.51 33.17 71.89
N GLU A 230 16.91 33.89 70.93
CA GLU A 230 17.53 34.82 69.96
C GLU A 230 18.53 34.37 68.82
N LYS A 231 18.07 34.70 67.59
CA LYS A 231 18.78 35.44 66.50
C LYS A 231 19.79 34.76 65.54
N ALA A 232 19.32 34.72 64.29
CA ALA A 232 19.95 35.25 63.06
C ALA A 232 20.87 34.34 62.21
N GLU A 233 20.82 34.62 60.90
CA GLU A 233 21.40 33.85 59.80
C GLU A 233 22.86 34.28 59.49
N ILE A 234 23.67 33.40 58.86
CA ILE A 234 24.27 33.62 57.51
C ILE A 234 25.24 32.49 57.09
N LYS A 235 25.22 32.25 55.78
CA LYS A 235 25.95 31.33 54.87
C LYS A 235 27.51 31.56 54.86
N THR A 236 28.40 30.88 54.12
CA THR A 236 28.33 30.11 52.84
C THR A 236 29.64 29.32 52.53
N SER A 237 29.60 28.42 51.53
CA SER A 237 30.71 28.08 50.57
C SER A 237 31.89 27.21 51.05
N THR A 238 32.73 26.55 50.21
CA THR A 238 33.04 26.49 48.73
C THR A 238 33.83 25.16 48.45
N GLU A 239 34.07 24.55 47.27
CA GLU A 239 33.51 24.53 45.88
C GLU A 239 34.34 23.52 45.00
N LEU A 240 34.20 23.54 43.65
CA LEU A 240 35.03 22.97 42.54
C LEU A 240 34.62 21.56 41.98
N VAL A 241 34.23 21.33 40.70
CA VAL A 241 34.74 21.63 39.31
C VAL A 241 35.51 20.43 38.70
N LEU A 242 35.32 19.92 37.46
CA LEU A 242 34.55 20.37 36.26
C LEU A 242 33.82 19.21 35.48
N SER A 243 34.16 18.94 34.20
CA SER A 243 33.54 17.98 33.22
C SER A 243 34.58 17.68 32.08
N PRO A 244 34.39 16.80 31.03
CA PRO A 244 33.18 16.58 30.21
C PRO A 244 32.91 15.15 29.60
N ASP A 245 31.88 15.10 28.72
CA ASP A 245 31.64 14.20 27.57
C ASP A 245 30.71 12.94 27.67
N MET A 246 30.23 12.50 26.49
CA MET A 246 29.11 11.56 26.18
C MET A 246 29.60 10.35 25.30
N PRO A 247 28.78 9.35 24.86
CA PRO A 247 27.32 9.18 24.94
C PRO A 247 26.78 7.78 25.40
N ARG A 248 25.44 7.68 25.43
CA ARG A 248 24.55 6.50 25.54
C ARG A 248 25.08 5.14 25.00
N THR A 249 24.83 4.03 25.73
CA THR A 249 24.21 2.80 25.14
C THR A 249 23.70 1.77 26.19
N THR A 250 22.80 0.91 25.71
CA THR A 250 22.11 -0.28 26.29
C THR A 250 22.80 -1.13 27.39
N SER A 251 22.01 -1.51 28.40
CA SER A 251 22.09 -2.80 29.13
C SER A 251 20.69 -3.45 29.08
N LYS A 252 20.45 -4.58 28.40
CA LYS A 252 20.85 -5.98 28.72
C LYS A 252 20.47 -6.41 30.14
N SER A 253 19.27 -6.98 30.26
CA SER A 253 18.90 -7.85 31.39
C SER A 253 19.58 -9.21 31.23
N LEU A 254 20.25 -9.69 32.29
CA LEU A 254 20.81 -11.03 32.41
C LEU A 254 20.67 -11.52 33.86
N LEU A 255 19.66 -12.34 34.12
CA LEU A 255 19.55 -13.20 35.31
C LEU A 255 19.28 -14.62 34.81
N THR A 256 20.33 -15.43 34.64
CA THR A 256 20.82 -16.39 35.64
C THR A 256 19.85 -17.54 35.89
N SER A 257 20.10 -18.63 35.16
CA SER A 257 19.52 -19.96 35.32
C SER A 257 19.49 -20.43 36.79
N PHE A 258 18.40 -21.13 37.14
CA PHE A 258 18.42 -22.16 38.18
C PHE A 258 17.73 -23.43 37.65
N HIS A 259 18.41 -24.56 37.72
CA HIS A 259 17.88 -25.87 37.35
C HIS A 259 17.23 -26.56 38.55
N LYS A 260 16.16 -27.33 38.31
CA LYS A 260 15.94 -28.58 39.06
C LYS A 260 15.14 -29.59 38.25
N SER A 261 15.68 -30.80 38.10
CA SER A 261 14.96 -31.97 37.57
C SER A 261 14.35 -32.79 38.71
N VAL A 262 13.34 -33.61 38.40
CA VAL A 262 13.32 -35.09 38.56
C VAL A 262 12.03 -35.62 37.91
N GLU A 263 11.99 -36.92 37.62
CA GLU A 263 11.13 -37.54 36.61
C GLU A 263 9.76 -38.08 37.08
N HIS A 264 8.89 -38.31 36.08
CA HIS A 264 7.82 -39.30 35.94
C HIS A 264 7.27 -40.09 37.16
N VAL A 265 5.93 -40.21 37.20
CA VAL A 265 5.20 -41.49 37.01
C VAL A 265 3.71 -41.24 36.67
N ALA A 266 3.09 -42.17 35.93
CA ALA A 266 1.67 -42.28 35.56
C ALA A 266 1.40 -43.77 35.15
N PRO A 267 0.16 -44.25 34.91
CA PRO A 267 -1.14 -43.57 34.83
C PRO A 267 -2.26 -44.30 35.65
N ASP A 268 -3.46 -44.43 35.07
CA ASP A 268 -4.60 -45.31 35.44
C ASP A 268 -5.52 -44.93 36.63
N THR A 269 -6.85 -45.18 36.62
CA THR A 269 -7.92 -45.05 35.56
C THR A 269 -9.31 -45.19 36.24
N THR A 270 -10.40 -44.79 35.54
CA THR A 270 -11.84 -45.06 35.84
C THR A 270 -12.37 -44.58 37.22
N ASP A 271 -13.69 -44.53 37.52
CA ASP A 271 -14.88 -44.07 36.77
C ASP A 271 -15.99 -43.70 37.79
N ALA A 272 -17.01 -42.94 37.36
CA ALA A 272 -18.37 -42.89 37.95
C ALA A 272 -18.53 -42.38 39.42
N GLU A 273 -19.70 -41.95 39.91
CA GLU A 273 -20.83 -41.22 39.30
C GLU A 273 -21.61 -40.44 40.39
N SER A 274 -22.49 -39.53 39.95
CA SER A 274 -23.77 -39.15 40.60
C SER A 274 -23.82 -38.84 42.12
N GLY A 275 -23.65 -37.56 42.45
CA GLY A 275 -24.80 -36.73 42.88
C GLY A 275 -25.51 -36.96 44.23
N LYS A 276 -25.56 -35.90 45.05
CA LYS A 276 -26.80 -35.52 45.76
C LYS A 276 -26.89 -34.02 46.05
N GLU A 277 -28.11 -33.56 46.23
CA GLU A 277 -28.50 -32.14 46.17
C GLU A 277 -29.08 -31.60 47.50
N ILE A 278 -28.93 -30.27 47.68
CA ILE A 278 -29.94 -29.32 48.19
C ILE A 278 -30.33 -29.31 49.70
N ARG A 279 -30.21 -28.09 50.27
CA ARG A 279 -30.84 -27.49 51.47
C ARG A 279 -30.48 -28.01 52.88
N GLU A 280 -30.28 -27.21 53.94
CA GLU A 280 -30.58 -25.80 54.34
C GLU A 280 -31.68 -25.70 55.42
N SER A 281 -31.41 -24.86 56.43
CA SER A 281 -32.31 -24.36 57.49
C SER A 281 -32.85 -25.37 58.53
N CYS A 282 -32.32 -25.24 59.76
CA CYS A 282 -33.07 -25.45 61.00
C CYS A 282 -32.86 -24.23 61.91
N GLN A 283 -33.94 -23.74 62.54
CA GLN A 283 -33.91 -22.53 63.37
C GLN A 283 -33.76 -22.85 64.87
N SER A 284 -33.13 -21.92 65.57
CA SER A 284 -33.22 -21.60 67.02
C SER A 284 -34.06 -22.50 67.94
N THR A 285 -33.43 -22.95 69.03
CA THR A 285 -34.04 -22.95 70.37
C THR A 285 -33.21 -22.06 71.29
N VAL A 286 -33.86 -21.09 71.95
CA VAL A 286 -33.23 -20.12 72.85
C VAL A 286 -33.54 -20.50 74.29
N GLN A 287 -32.50 -20.59 75.11
CA GLN A 287 -32.58 -20.35 76.56
C GLN A 287 -31.33 -19.56 76.96
N GLN A 288 -31.56 -18.36 77.47
CA GLN A 288 -30.55 -17.45 78.00
C GLN A 288 -31.21 -16.79 79.21
N ASP A 289 -30.53 -16.78 80.35
CA ASP A 289 -31.11 -16.35 81.63
C ASP A 289 -30.24 -15.25 82.25
N GLU A 290 -30.91 -14.19 82.69
CA GLU A 290 -30.51 -13.14 83.64
C GLU A 290 -29.13 -12.43 83.55
N THR A 291 -29.22 -11.16 83.11
CA THR A 291 -28.68 -9.96 83.79
C THR A 291 -27.18 -9.57 83.74
N SER A 292 -26.92 -8.53 82.94
CA SER A 292 -26.23 -7.26 83.28
C SER A 292 -24.86 -7.22 84.01
N VAL A 293 -23.90 -6.57 83.34
CA VAL A 293 -23.30 -5.29 83.84
C VAL A 293 -23.18 -4.34 82.62
N ASP A 294 -23.50 -3.05 82.79
CA ASP A 294 -23.22 -2.01 81.77
C ASP A 294 -21.90 -1.31 82.10
N ALA A 295 -21.01 -1.21 81.11
CA ALA A 295 -19.75 -0.49 81.17
C ALA A 295 -19.33 -0.08 79.74
N LYS A 296 -19.83 1.07 79.28
CA LYS A 296 -19.41 1.67 78.00
C LYS A 296 -17.94 2.06 78.02
N ASP A 297 -17.16 1.53 77.09
CA ASP A 297 -15.84 2.02 76.75
C ASP A 297 -15.57 1.81 75.25
N GLY A 298 -14.77 2.69 74.64
CA GLY A 298 -14.21 2.45 73.30
C GLY A 298 -15.14 2.60 72.08
N ASP A 299 -15.98 3.65 72.01
CA ASP A 299 -16.66 4.06 70.76
C ASP A 299 -15.65 4.71 69.77
N LEU A 300 -14.62 3.95 69.38
CA LEU A 300 -13.72 4.29 68.27
C LEU A 300 -14.37 3.83 66.95
N PRO A 301 -14.30 4.62 65.87
CA PRO A 301 -14.75 4.18 64.56
C PRO A 301 -13.81 3.07 64.06
N PHE A 302 -14.23 1.81 64.18
CA PHE A 302 -13.48 0.68 63.61
C PHE A 302 -13.14 0.96 62.14
N PHE A 303 -11.85 0.89 61.81
CA PHE A 303 -11.32 1.20 60.48
C PHE A 303 -11.70 0.09 59.48
N ASN A 304 -12.96 0.07 59.07
CA ASN A 304 -13.61 -0.98 58.29
C ASN A 304 -13.28 -0.92 56.79
N VAL A 305 -12.00 -0.71 56.46
CA VAL A 305 -11.45 -0.73 55.11
C VAL A 305 -10.57 -1.97 54.99
N SER A 306 -10.83 -2.85 54.02
CA SER A 306 -9.96 -4.01 53.81
C SER A 306 -8.66 -3.60 53.12
N LEU A 307 -7.64 -4.46 53.20
CA LEU A 307 -6.42 -4.31 52.41
C LEU A 307 -6.71 -4.23 50.91
N LEU A 308 -7.73 -4.97 50.43
CA LEU A 308 -8.17 -4.92 49.03
C LEU A 308 -8.75 -3.55 48.65
N ASP A 309 -9.58 -2.96 49.50
CA ASP A 309 -10.17 -1.63 49.25
C ASP A 309 -9.08 -0.55 49.19
N TRP A 310 -8.11 -0.62 50.09
CA TRP A 310 -6.96 0.29 50.08
C TRP A 310 -6.12 0.17 48.81
N ILE A 311 -5.89 -1.06 48.31
CA ILE A 311 -5.19 -1.33 47.04
C ILE A 311 -5.98 -0.76 45.85
N ASN A 312 -7.28 -1.07 45.75
CA ASN A 312 -8.16 -0.62 44.66
C ASN A 312 -8.33 0.92 44.62
N VAL A 313 -7.96 1.64 45.69
CA VAL A 313 -7.94 3.10 45.73
C VAL A 313 -6.59 3.70 45.27
N GLN A 314 -5.49 2.94 45.27
CA GLN A 314 -4.17 3.49 44.85
C GLN A 314 -4.04 3.70 43.34
N ASP A 315 -4.63 2.83 42.50
CA ASP A 315 -4.62 2.96 41.03
C ASP A 315 -6.03 2.77 40.43
N ARG A 316 -6.88 3.80 40.56
CA ARG A 316 -8.10 3.91 39.76
C ARG A 316 -7.69 4.46 38.38
N PRO A 317 -7.83 3.71 37.26
CA PRO A 317 -8.92 2.77 36.96
C PRO A 317 -8.48 1.31 36.71
N ASN A 318 -7.49 0.81 37.45
CA ASN A 318 -6.99 -0.56 37.39
C ASN A 318 -7.20 -1.31 38.70
N ASP A 319 -8.43 -1.25 39.24
CA ASP A 319 -8.84 -2.15 40.32
C ASP A 319 -8.65 -3.63 39.91
N VAL A 320 -8.42 -4.49 40.89
CA VAL A 320 -7.99 -5.87 40.62
C VAL A 320 -9.08 -6.68 39.89
N GLU A 321 -10.36 -6.41 40.16
CA GLU A 321 -11.47 -7.07 39.46
C GLU A 321 -11.49 -6.66 37.98
N SER A 322 -11.35 -5.36 37.69
CA SER A 322 -11.27 -4.85 36.32
C SER A 322 -10.01 -5.30 35.58
N LEU A 323 -8.88 -5.53 36.25
CA LEU A 323 -7.72 -6.18 35.64
C LEU A 323 -8.04 -7.64 35.25
N VAL A 324 -8.59 -8.42 36.17
CA VAL A 324 -9.00 -9.82 35.93
C VAL A 324 -10.03 -9.90 34.79
N ARG A 325 -11.03 -9.01 34.77
CA ARG A 325 -12.05 -8.90 33.72
C ARG A 325 -11.41 -8.62 32.35
N LYS A 326 -10.57 -7.57 32.26
CA LYS A 326 -9.78 -7.23 31.04
C LYS A 326 -8.96 -8.44 30.55
N CYS A 327 -8.40 -9.25 31.46
CA CYS A 327 -7.67 -10.47 31.09
C CYS A 327 -8.59 -11.56 30.51
N PHE A 328 -9.70 -11.90 31.16
CA PHE A 328 -10.64 -12.89 30.62
C PHE A 328 -11.29 -12.44 29.30
N ASP A 329 -11.64 -11.17 29.17
CA ASP A 329 -12.13 -10.57 27.91
C ASP A 329 -11.07 -10.71 26.79
N SER A 330 -9.81 -10.47 27.10
CA SER A 330 -8.71 -10.62 26.15
C SER A 330 -8.46 -12.08 25.75
N MET A 331 -8.57 -13.02 26.70
CA MET A 331 -8.42 -14.46 26.41
C MET A 331 -9.59 -15.00 25.57
N SER A 332 -10.83 -14.57 25.83
CA SER A 332 -11.99 -15.01 25.05
C SER A 332 -11.93 -14.52 23.59
N ARG A 333 -11.43 -13.29 23.36
CA ARG A 333 -11.16 -12.75 22.01
C ARG A 333 -10.00 -13.45 21.29
N LEU A 334 -9.16 -14.17 22.02
CA LEU A 334 -8.04 -14.97 21.50
C LEU A 334 -8.32 -16.47 21.51
N ASP A 335 -9.59 -16.90 21.64
CA ASP A 335 -9.96 -18.32 21.65
C ASP A 335 -9.51 -19.02 20.35
N PRO A 336 -8.87 -20.21 20.42
CA PRO A 336 -8.49 -21.01 19.25
C PRO A 336 -9.60 -21.26 18.23
N ARG A 337 -10.87 -21.30 18.64
CA ARG A 337 -12.06 -21.47 17.79
C ARG A 337 -12.30 -20.25 16.89
N ILE A 338 -11.87 -19.06 17.32
CA ILE A 338 -11.98 -17.80 16.55
C ILE A 338 -10.71 -17.58 15.73
N ILE A 339 -9.54 -17.74 16.35
CA ILE A 339 -8.27 -17.36 15.72
C ILE A 339 -7.78 -18.40 14.69
N ARG A 340 -8.07 -19.70 14.85
CA ARG A 340 -7.63 -20.71 13.86
C ARG A 340 -8.33 -20.56 12.49
N PRO A 341 -9.66 -20.35 12.39
CA PRO A 341 -10.31 -20.03 11.12
C PRO A 341 -9.75 -18.76 10.48
N PHE A 342 -9.57 -17.68 11.25
CA PHE A 342 -8.98 -16.43 10.76
C PHE A 342 -7.57 -16.63 10.17
N ILE A 343 -6.70 -17.38 10.86
CA ILE A 343 -5.37 -17.73 10.33
C ILE A 343 -5.48 -18.55 9.04
N ALA A 344 -6.44 -19.49 8.95
CA ALA A 344 -6.65 -20.28 7.74
C ALA A 344 -7.12 -19.42 6.55
N GLU A 345 -8.01 -18.46 6.77
CA GLU A 345 -8.43 -17.47 5.75
C GLU A 345 -7.27 -16.59 5.29
N CYS A 346 -6.42 -16.14 6.21
CA CYS A 346 -5.21 -15.37 5.89
C CYS A 346 -4.24 -16.17 5.01
N ARG A 347 -3.99 -17.44 5.38
CA ARG A 347 -3.15 -18.37 4.58
C ARG A 347 -3.77 -18.68 3.22
N GLN A 348 -5.10 -18.88 3.14
CA GLN A 348 -5.81 -19.08 1.87
C GLN A 348 -5.72 -17.83 0.97
N THR A 349 -5.69 -16.63 1.56
CA THR A 349 -5.52 -15.37 0.81
C THR A 349 -4.13 -15.29 0.17
N ILE A 350 -3.07 -15.67 0.91
CA ILE A 350 -1.71 -15.77 0.34
C ILE A 350 -1.67 -16.82 -0.79
N ALA A 351 -2.27 -17.99 -0.59
CA ALA A 351 -2.32 -19.05 -1.62
C ALA A 351 -3.08 -18.63 -2.90
N LYS A 352 -4.06 -17.72 -2.79
CA LYS A 352 -4.74 -17.11 -3.95
C LYS A 352 -3.85 -16.08 -4.67
N LEU A 353 -3.04 -15.33 -3.92
CA LEU A 353 -2.12 -14.32 -4.45
C LEU A 353 -0.93 -14.92 -5.23
N ASP A 354 -0.51 -16.14 -4.91
CA ASP A 354 0.58 -16.84 -5.61
C ASP A 354 0.16 -17.54 -6.93
N ASN A 355 -1.06 -17.29 -7.42
CA ASN A 355 -1.51 -17.86 -8.68
C ASN A 355 -0.80 -17.20 -9.88
N GLN A 356 0.27 -17.84 -10.36
CA GLN A 356 1.09 -17.38 -11.49
C GLN A 356 0.28 -17.08 -12.76
N ASN A 357 -0.87 -17.75 -12.99
CA ASN A 357 -1.75 -17.46 -14.13
C ASN A 357 -2.45 -16.09 -14.05
N MET A 358 -2.52 -15.50 -12.86
CA MET A 358 -2.97 -14.12 -12.64
C MET A 358 -1.79 -13.13 -12.66
N LYS A 359 -0.56 -13.61 -12.48
CA LYS A 359 0.67 -12.78 -12.45
C LYS A 359 1.36 -12.62 -13.82
N ALA A 360 0.93 -13.32 -14.88
CA ALA A 360 1.61 -13.30 -16.18
C ALA A 360 0.64 -13.33 -17.37
N ILE A 361 0.83 -12.42 -18.33
CA ILE A 361 0.10 -12.40 -19.61
C ILE A 361 0.92 -13.19 -20.63
N LYS A 362 0.56 -14.46 -20.86
CA LYS A 362 1.31 -15.38 -21.71
C LYS A 362 1.48 -14.86 -23.14
N GLY A 363 2.72 -14.73 -23.59
CA GLY A 363 3.07 -14.26 -24.94
C GLY A 363 2.96 -12.74 -25.14
N LEU A 364 2.86 -11.95 -24.07
CA LEU A 364 2.88 -10.48 -24.18
C LEU A 364 4.24 -9.97 -24.68
N GLU A 365 5.34 -10.52 -24.15
CA GLU A 365 6.70 -10.16 -24.57
C GLU A 365 6.95 -10.50 -26.05
N ASP A 366 6.55 -11.70 -26.50
CA ASP A 366 6.62 -12.11 -27.91
C ASP A 366 5.83 -11.15 -28.83
N ARG A 367 4.66 -10.68 -28.37
CA ARG A 367 3.82 -9.73 -29.12
C ARG A 367 4.43 -8.33 -29.19
N LEU A 368 4.95 -7.80 -28.08
CA LEU A 368 5.63 -6.50 -28.07
C LEU A 368 6.87 -6.54 -28.97
N TYR A 369 7.67 -7.60 -28.88
CA TYR A 369 8.83 -7.80 -29.75
C TYR A 369 8.46 -7.91 -31.24
N ALA A 370 7.33 -8.54 -31.58
CA ALA A 370 6.81 -8.57 -32.95
C ALA A 370 6.33 -7.18 -33.43
N LEU A 371 5.77 -6.36 -32.54
CA LEU A 371 5.43 -4.96 -32.84
C LEU A 371 6.69 -4.12 -33.08
N ASP A 372 7.75 -4.28 -32.28
CA ASP A 372 9.03 -3.59 -32.50
C ASP A 372 9.66 -3.95 -33.86
N GLN A 373 9.65 -5.24 -34.23
CA GLN A 373 10.07 -5.67 -35.57
C GLN A 373 9.23 -5.03 -36.68
N MET A 374 7.93 -4.86 -36.46
CA MET A 374 7.05 -4.17 -37.40
C MET A 374 7.38 -2.68 -37.53
N ILE A 375 7.63 -1.97 -36.43
CA ILE A 375 8.06 -0.56 -36.44
C ILE A 375 9.40 -0.40 -37.16
N ALA A 376 10.38 -1.25 -36.87
CA ALA A 376 11.65 -1.28 -37.61
C ALA A 376 11.44 -1.55 -39.12
N SER A 377 10.43 -2.34 -39.48
CA SER A 377 10.05 -2.55 -40.88
C SER A 377 9.40 -1.31 -41.50
N CYS A 378 8.54 -0.60 -40.76
CA CYS A 378 7.92 0.65 -41.20
C CYS A 378 8.99 1.73 -41.46
N GLY A 379 9.95 1.90 -40.55
CA GLY A 379 11.05 2.85 -40.72
C GLY A 379 11.89 2.61 -41.99
N ARG A 380 12.14 1.34 -42.34
CA ARG A 380 12.78 0.98 -43.63
C ARG A 380 11.94 1.41 -44.83
N LEU A 381 10.64 1.07 -44.83
CA LEU A 381 9.72 1.45 -45.91
C LEU A 381 9.61 2.97 -46.07
N VAL A 382 9.62 3.75 -44.97
CA VAL A 382 9.67 5.22 -45.02
C VAL A 382 10.97 5.72 -45.67
N ASN A 383 12.11 5.09 -45.40
CA ASN A 383 13.37 5.46 -46.05
C ASN A 383 13.41 5.06 -47.55
N GLU A 384 12.83 3.92 -47.93
CA GLU A 384 12.65 3.56 -49.35
C GLU A 384 11.78 4.60 -50.08
N GLN A 385 10.68 5.04 -49.48
CA GLN A 385 9.82 6.11 -50.02
C GLN A 385 10.58 7.44 -50.16
N LYS A 386 11.44 7.78 -49.18
CA LYS A 386 12.29 8.98 -49.19
C LYS A 386 13.26 8.98 -50.35
N GLU A 387 13.99 7.88 -50.53
CA GLU A 387 15.01 7.74 -51.58
C GLU A 387 14.39 7.79 -52.97
N LEU A 388 13.22 7.14 -53.16
CA LEU A 388 12.44 7.26 -54.38
C LEU A 388 12.01 8.72 -54.63
N ALA A 389 11.36 9.38 -53.67
CA ALA A 389 10.92 10.78 -53.81
C ALA A 389 12.07 11.76 -54.10
N GLN A 390 13.26 11.55 -53.51
CA GLN A 390 14.47 12.31 -53.83
C GLN A 390 14.95 12.05 -55.26
N GLY A 391 14.83 10.82 -55.77
CA GLY A 391 15.06 10.48 -57.18
C GLY A 391 14.12 11.21 -58.14
N PHE A 392 12.82 11.29 -57.82
CA PHE A 392 11.85 12.08 -58.61
C PHE A 392 12.25 13.56 -58.67
N LEU A 393 12.55 14.18 -57.53
CA LEU A 393 12.98 15.59 -57.44
C LEU A 393 14.26 15.86 -58.27
N ALA A 394 15.28 15.01 -58.13
CA ALA A 394 16.52 15.15 -58.89
C ALA A 394 16.31 14.98 -60.41
N ASN A 395 15.38 14.10 -60.81
CA ASN A 395 15.01 13.90 -62.20
C ASN A 395 14.22 15.08 -62.77
N GLN A 396 13.25 15.64 -62.03
CA GLN A 396 12.52 16.84 -62.43
C GLN A 396 13.48 18.02 -62.63
N MET A 397 14.34 18.31 -61.66
CA MET A 397 15.33 19.39 -61.78
C MET A 397 16.26 19.19 -62.98
N ARG A 398 16.64 17.95 -63.30
CA ARG A 398 17.45 17.66 -64.50
C ARG A 398 16.69 17.93 -65.79
N ALA A 399 15.43 17.51 -65.88
CA ALA A 399 14.57 17.72 -67.04
C ALA A 399 14.31 19.23 -67.29
N GLU A 400 13.99 19.98 -66.23
CA GLU A 400 13.73 21.43 -66.28
C GLU A 400 14.97 22.25 -66.69
N ASN A 401 16.16 21.81 -66.30
CA ASN A 401 17.42 22.46 -66.67
C ASN A 401 17.85 22.14 -68.12
N LEU A 402 17.72 20.88 -68.56
CA LEU A 402 18.12 20.46 -69.91
C LEU A 402 17.11 20.88 -70.98
N LYS A 403 15.81 20.88 -70.66
CA LYS A 403 14.68 21.18 -71.57
C LYS A 403 14.60 20.34 -72.85
N ASP A 404 15.36 19.23 -72.88
CA ASP A 404 15.27 18.23 -73.93
C ASP A 404 13.98 17.42 -73.78
N ALA A 405 13.13 17.44 -74.81
CA ALA A 405 11.89 16.69 -74.82
C ALA A 405 12.07 15.21 -75.21
N SER A 406 13.21 14.84 -75.81
CA SER A 406 13.46 13.48 -76.31
C SER A 406 13.59 12.43 -75.20
N VAL A 407 14.05 12.84 -74.01
CA VAL A 407 14.20 11.96 -72.82
C VAL A 407 12.90 11.73 -72.05
N LEU A 408 11.82 12.46 -72.37
CA LEU A 408 10.57 12.42 -71.61
C LEU A 408 9.83 11.07 -71.65
N PRO A 409 9.79 10.30 -72.77
CA PRO A 409 9.14 8.99 -72.79
C PRO A 409 9.78 8.00 -71.81
N ASP A 410 11.12 7.87 -71.86
CA ASP A 410 11.87 6.95 -70.99
C ASP A 410 11.84 7.41 -69.52
N LEU A 411 11.94 8.72 -69.27
CA LEU A 411 11.83 9.27 -67.93
C LEU A 411 10.44 9.04 -67.33
N CYS A 412 9.38 9.28 -68.11
CA CYS A 412 8.02 9.01 -67.66
C CYS A 412 7.77 7.50 -67.44
N LEU A 413 8.31 6.62 -68.27
CA LEU A 413 8.24 5.16 -68.06
C LEU A 413 8.97 4.75 -66.76
N SER A 414 10.15 5.32 -66.49
CA SER A 414 10.89 5.12 -65.24
C SER A 414 10.09 5.59 -64.03
N HIS A 415 9.54 6.81 -64.08
CA HIS A 415 8.67 7.39 -63.05
C HIS A 415 7.40 6.56 -62.80
N ALA A 416 6.77 6.00 -63.84
CA ALA A 416 5.61 5.12 -63.72
C ALA A 416 5.95 3.85 -62.92
N ASN A 417 7.05 3.18 -63.27
CA ASN A 417 7.53 1.99 -62.56
C ASN A 417 7.90 2.30 -61.10
N GLN A 418 8.52 3.46 -60.85
CA GLN A 418 8.86 3.90 -59.50
C GLN A 418 7.62 4.20 -58.65
N LEU A 419 6.59 4.87 -59.20
CA LEU A 419 5.32 5.09 -58.48
C LEU A 419 4.62 3.77 -58.10
N MET A 420 4.70 2.73 -58.93
CA MET A 420 4.16 1.41 -58.59
C MET A 420 4.90 0.75 -57.42
N ILE A 421 6.21 0.95 -57.28
CA ILE A 421 6.98 0.51 -56.11
C ILE A 421 6.56 1.33 -54.87
N MET A 422 6.40 2.65 -55.02
CA MET A 422 5.91 3.51 -53.93
C MET A 422 4.50 3.12 -53.47
N LEU A 423 3.61 2.70 -54.37
CA LEU A 423 2.26 2.21 -54.04
C LEU A 423 2.31 0.86 -53.30
N GLN A 424 3.18 -0.06 -53.72
CA GLN A 424 3.40 -1.31 -52.97
C GLN A 424 3.92 -1.05 -51.55
N ASN A 425 4.84 -0.09 -51.38
CA ASN A 425 5.35 0.29 -50.07
C ASN A 425 4.31 1.04 -49.21
N HIS A 426 3.45 1.86 -49.82
CA HIS A 426 2.30 2.47 -49.15
C HIS A 426 1.32 1.41 -48.64
N ARG A 427 0.91 0.45 -49.48
CA ARG A 427 0.04 -0.68 -49.10
C ARG A 427 0.64 -1.56 -47.98
N LYS A 428 1.98 -1.71 -47.90
CA LYS A 428 2.65 -2.39 -46.77
C LYS A 428 2.53 -1.58 -45.48
N LEU A 429 2.92 -0.30 -45.51
CA LEU A 429 2.85 0.61 -44.36
C LEU A 429 1.43 0.74 -43.81
N TYR A 430 0.45 0.85 -44.70
CA TYR A 430 -0.94 0.98 -44.30
C TYR A 430 -1.45 -0.27 -43.54
N LYS A 431 -1.09 -1.49 -43.98
CA LYS A 431 -1.46 -2.73 -43.26
C LYS A 431 -0.90 -2.80 -41.84
N CYS A 432 0.23 -2.17 -41.56
CA CYS A 432 0.78 -2.05 -40.21
C CYS A 432 -0.01 -1.10 -39.30
N SER A 433 -0.93 -0.29 -39.85
CA SER A 433 -1.77 0.69 -39.13
C SER A 433 -3.20 0.22 -38.84
N ILE A 434 -3.52 -1.06 -39.11
CA ILE A 434 -4.86 -1.67 -38.93
C ILE A 434 -4.85 -2.81 -37.89
N ILE A 435 -3.95 -2.72 -36.90
CA ILE A 435 -3.82 -3.67 -35.78
C ILE A 435 -4.69 -3.22 -34.60
#